data_AF-A0A9Q0Y1I4-F1
#
_entry.id   AF-A0A9Q0Y1I4-F1
#
_cell.length_a   1.000
_cell.length_b   1.000
_cell.length_c   1.000
_cell.angle_alpha   90.00
_cell.angle_beta   90.00
_cell.angle_gamma   90.00
#
_symmetry.space_group_name_H-M   'P 1'
#
loop_
_entity.id
_entity.type
_entity.pdbx_description
1 polymer ?
#
loop_
_entity_poly.entity_id
_entity_poly.type
_entity_poly.pdbx_seq_one_letter_code
_entity_poly.pdbx_strand_id
1 'polypeptide(L)'
;FHHEHATKSIVHSQALRYNHICSDPQDRDSKLRDLQHDFLRLQYPPLMIKEHINKARCIPRNNLLQDRSKGPNDRTPLVVTYSPQVRPLTCILNDLQPILDKNTSLSKALGGRPILTCRQPPNLKHILMHTRLENSNMNNGTKPCHKAQCLLCPHIYSGNTIKRPNNVKYSIKDNVTCSSTNVI
;
A
#
# COMPACT_ATOMS: atom_id res chain seq x y z
N PHE A 1 1.46 8.53 24.50
CA PHE A 1 2.68 8.05 25.18
C PHE A 1 3.56 7.30 24.18
N HIS A 2 4.79 7.75 23.96
CA HIS A 2 5.77 7.01 23.16
C HIS A 2 6.49 6.00 24.06
N HIS A 3 6.80 4.80 23.54
CA HIS A 3 7.67 3.85 24.26
C HIS A 3 9.05 4.48 24.52
N GLU A 4 9.67 4.14 25.66
CA GLU A 4 10.95 4.72 26.12
C GLU A 4 12.07 4.61 25.07
N HIS A 5 12.15 3.49 24.34
CA HIS A 5 13.13 3.34 23.26
C HIS A 5 12.88 4.31 22.09
N ALA A 6 11.61 4.60 21.77
CA ALA A 6 11.26 5.53 20.72
C ALA A 6 11.60 6.98 21.09
N THR A 7 11.39 7.36 22.36
CA THR A 7 11.74 8.72 22.83
C THR A 7 13.25 8.94 22.86
N LYS A 8 14.03 7.93 23.26
CA LYS A 8 15.50 7.98 23.19
C LYS A 8 16.00 8.07 21.74
N SER A 9 15.42 7.26 20.86
CA SER A 9 15.81 7.19 19.44
C SER A 9 15.51 8.49 18.69
N ILE A 10 14.35 9.12 18.93
CA ILE A 10 13.95 10.32 18.20
C ILE A 10 14.87 11.51 18.52
N VAL A 11 15.25 11.70 19.79
CA VAL A 11 16.17 12.78 20.18
C VAL A 11 17.53 12.60 19.52
N HIS A 12 18.10 11.40 19.63
CA HIS A 12 19.42 11.09 19.08
C HIS A 12 19.47 11.21 17.55
N SER A 13 18.46 10.67 16.85
CA SER A 13 18.41 10.71 15.38
C SER A 13 18.22 12.13 14.84
N GLN A 14 17.41 12.98 15.50
CA GLN A 14 17.26 14.38 15.10
C GLN A 14 18.54 15.17 15.34
N ALA A 15 19.22 14.97 16.47
CA ALA A 15 20.51 15.62 16.74
C ALA A 15 21.58 15.22 15.72
N LEU A 16 21.65 13.93 15.35
CA LEU A 16 22.53 13.45 14.28
C LEU A 16 22.25 14.12 12.93
N ARG A 17 20.97 14.34 12.63
CA ARG A 17 20.56 14.99 11.37
C ARG A 17 21.08 16.43 11.30
N TYR A 18 21.01 17.19 12.39
CA TYR A 18 21.61 18.53 12.43
C TYR A 18 23.14 18.48 12.27
N ASN A 19 23.82 17.50 12.89
CA ASN A 19 25.27 17.32 12.73
C ASN A 19 25.68 16.96 11.30
N HIS A 20 24.82 16.28 10.55
CA HIS A 20 25.04 15.97 9.14
C HIS A 20 24.79 17.19 8.23
N ILE A 21 23.70 17.93 8.46
CA ILE A 21 23.27 19.06 7.62
C ILE A 21 24.15 20.30 7.83
N CYS A 22 24.41 20.68 9.08
CA CYS A 22 25.14 21.91 9.39
C CYS A 22 26.64 21.71 9.16
N SER A 23 27.22 22.51 8.25
CA SER A 23 28.67 22.54 8.02
C SER A 23 29.40 23.38 9.07
N ASP A 24 28.79 24.47 9.54
CA ASP A 24 29.34 25.33 10.60
C ASP A 24 28.97 24.80 12.01
N PRO A 25 29.97 24.59 12.90
CA PRO A 25 29.72 24.25 14.30
C PRO A 25 28.83 25.23 15.08
N GLN A 26 28.86 26.53 14.77
CA GLN A 26 28.05 27.54 15.48
C GLN A 26 26.57 27.39 15.15
N ASP A 27 26.24 27.27 13.85
CA ASP A 27 24.88 27.02 13.39
C ASP A 27 24.35 25.70 13.94
N ARG A 28 25.18 24.64 13.91
CA ARG A 28 24.85 23.33 14.50
C ARG A 28 24.47 23.49 15.97
N ASP A 29 25.32 24.14 16.76
CA ASP A 29 25.09 24.30 18.19
C ASP A 29 23.84 25.14 18.48
N SER A 30 23.55 26.15 17.64
CA SER A 30 22.29 26.90 17.73
C SER A 30 21.09 26.00 17.48
N LYS A 31 21.11 25.17 16.43
CA LYS A 31 20.01 24.23 16.14
C LYS A 31 19.85 23.15 17.19
N LEU A 32 20.93 22.68 17.81
CA LEU A 32 20.85 21.72 18.91
C LEU A 32 20.23 22.34 20.17
N ARG A 33 20.43 23.65 20.42
CA ARG A 33 19.75 24.36 21.50
C ARG A 33 18.25 24.51 21.23
N ASP A 34 17.87 24.88 20.00
CA ASP A 34 16.47 24.95 19.58
C ASP A 34 15.79 23.59 19.75
N LEU A 35 16.45 22.52 19.28
CA LEU A 35 16.00 21.13 19.41
C LEU A 35 15.80 20.72 20.87
N GLN A 36 16.74 21.09 21.75
CA GLN A 36 16.62 20.83 23.18
C GLN A 36 15.39 21.52 23.78
N HIS A 37 15.15 22.78 23.41
CA HIS A 37 14.00 23.55 23.88
C HIS A 37 12.66 22.92 23.42
N ASP A 38 12.58 22.49 22.16
CA ASP A 38 11.39 21.82 21.62
C ASP A 38 11.07 20.52 22.38
N PHE A 39 12.07 19.68 22.68
CA PHE A 39 11.86 18.46 23.45
C PHE A 39 11.48 18.71 24.91
N LEU A 40 12.01 19.77 25.53
CA LEU A 40 11.59 20.18 26.87
C LEU A 40 10.12 20.63 26.88
N ARG A 41 9.67 21.37 25.86
CA ARG A 41 8.27 21.76 25.69
C ARG A 41 7.35 20.54 25.52
N LEU A 42 7.85 19.49 24.87
CA LEU A 42 7.15 18.20 24.73
C LEU A 42 7.20 17.32 26.00
N GLN A 43 7.73 17.83 27.12
CA GLN A 43 7.84 17.13 28.40
C GLN A 43 8.73 15.87 28.37
N TYR A 44 9.74 15.85 27.51
CA TYR A 44 10.75 14.79 27.53
C TYR A 44 11.71 14.98 28.73
N PRO A 45 12.23 13.90 29.34
CA PRO A 45 13.12 14.01 30.50
C PRO A 45 14.41 14.80 30.18
N PRO A 46 14.76 15.85 30.94
CA PRO A 46 15.85 16.77 30.60
C PRO A 46 17.23 16.11 30.58
N LEU A 47 17.47 15.15 31.49
CA LEU A 47 18.73 14.39 31.54
C LEU A 47 18.91 13.53 30.28
N MET A 48 17.83 12.85 29.85
CA MET A 48 17.82 12.01 28.66
C MET A 48 18.08 12.84 27.40
N ILE A 49 17.43 14.01 27.28
CA ILE A 49 17.65 14.91 26.13
C ILE A 49 19.13 15.30 26.02
N LYS A 50 19.72 15.80 27.12
CA LYS A 50 21.12 16.23 27.14
C LYS A 50 22.07 15.07 26.80
N GLU A 51 21.84 13.90 27.39
CA GLU A 51 22.67 12.72 27.14
C GLU A 51 22.66 12.33 25.66
N HIS A 52 21.49 12.26 25.03
CA HIS A 52 21.37 11.86 23.63
C HIS A 52 21.87 12.93 22.64
N ILE A 53 21.69 14.22 22.95
CA ILE A 53 22.28 15.31 22.15
C ILE A 53 23.81 15.27 22.24
N ASN A 54 24.36 15.09 23.44
CA ASN A 54 25.81 14.99 23.63
C ASN A 54 26.39 13.78 22.90
N LYS A 55 25.75 12.61 23.00
CA LYS A 55 26.13 11.40 22.25
C LYS A 55 26.16 11.66 20.74
N ALA A 56 25.14 12.32 20.19
CA ALA A 56 25.11 12.67 18.78
C ALA A 56 26.23 13.65 18.41
N ARG A 57 26.49 14.67 19.26
CA ARG A 57 27.54 15.69 19.08
C ARG A 57 28.95 15.10 19.04
N CYS A 58 29.20 13.97 19.71
CA CYS A 58 30.47 13.26 19.66
C CYS A 58 30.75 12.59 18.29
N ILE A 59 29.74 12.44 17.43
CA ILE A 59 29.91 11.81 16.12
C ILE A 59 30.34 12.88 15.11
N PRO A 60 31.55 12.79 14.54
CA PRO A 60 32.05 13.81 13.62
C PRO A 60 31.28 13.76 12.28
N ARG A 61 31.10 14.93 11.67
CA ARG A 61 30.37 15.06 10.41
C ARG A 61 30.92 14.20 9.28
N ASN A 62 32.24 14.03 9.21
CA ASN A 62 32.89 13.19 8.20
C ASN A 62 32.41 11.73 8.27
N ASN A 63 32.17 11.20 9.47
CA ASN A 63 31.65 9.84 9.64
C ASN A 63 30.16 9.73 9.23
N LEU A 64 29.41 10.84 9.34
CA LEU A 64 28.00 10.89 8.95
C LEU A 64 27.82 11.01 7.44
N LEU A 65 28.75 11.69 6.76
CA LEU A 65 28.75 11.85 5.30
C LEU A 65 29.31 10.64 4.56
N GLN A 66 30.02 9.74 5.26
CA GLN A 66 30.61 8.57 4.64
C GLN A 66 29.50 7.67 4.10
N ASP A 67 29.50 7.48 2.77
CA ASP A 67 28.59 6.51 2.17
C ASP A 67 28.94 5.11 2.65
N ARG A 68 27.92 4.37 3.05
CA ARG A 68 28.08 3.00 3.53
C ARG A 68 27.86 2.08 2.34
N SER A 69 28.92 1.39 1.92
CA SER A 69 28.80 0.36 0.90
C SER A 69 27.78 -0.68 1.36
N LYS A 70 26.65 -0.73 0.66
CA LYS A 70 25.69 -1.82 0.84
C LYS A 70 26.27 -3.00 0.08
N GLY A 71 26.50 -4.12 0.78
CA GLY A 71 26.82 -5.38 0.12
C GLY A 71 25.70 -5.77 -0.85
N PRO A 72 26.02 -6.56 -1.90
CA PRO A 72 24.99 -7.10 -2.79
C PRO A 72 23.98 -7.90 -1.95
N ASN A 73 22.71 -7.54 -2.05
CA ASN A 73 21.63 -8.22 -1.35
C ASN A 73 20.78 -8.98 -2.36
N ASP A 74 21.07 -10.26 -2.53
CA ASP A 74 20.40 -11.16 -3.47
C ASP A 74 19.13 -11.80 -2.86
N ARG A 75 18.63 -11.25 -1.75
CA ARG A 75 17.46 -11.81 -1.08
C ARG A 75 16.16 -11.38 -1.77
N THR A 76 15.35 -12.37 -2.12
CA THR A 76 14.02 -12.14 -2.71
C THR A 76 13.04 -11.54 -1.69
N PRO A 77 12.28 -10.49 -2.02
CA PRO A 77 11.25 -9.96 -1.13
C PRO A 77 10.00 -10.85 -1.10
N LEU A 78 9.57 -11.27 0.09
CA LEU A 78 8.25 -11.87 0.32
C LEU A 78 7.26 -10.78 0.69
N VAL A 79 6.41 -10.40 -0.26
CA VAL A 79 5.44 -9.31 -0.08
C VAL A 79 4.13 -9.84 0.51
N VAL A 80 3.78 -9.38 1.71
CA VAL A 80 2.53 -9.70 2.41
C VAL A 80 1.74 -8.44 2.72
N THR A 81 0.42 -8.56 2.90
CA THR A 81 -0.39 -7.43 3.38
C THR A 81 -0.29 -7.35 4.90
N TYR A 82 0.04 -6.18 5.45
CA TYR A 82 0.15 -6.00 6.90
C TYR A 82 -1.19 -6.28 7.59
N SER A 83 -1.18 -7.10 8.64
CA SER A 83 -2.30 -7.30 9.54
C SER A 83 -1.79 -7.44 10.98
N PRO A 84 -2.38 -6.71 11.94
CA PRO A 84 -1.95 -6.75 13.34
C PRO A 84 -2.25 -8.08 14.05
N GLN A 85 -3.09 -8.95 13.44
CA GLN A 85 -3.50 -10.23 14.02
C GLN A 85 -2.56 -11.39 13.66
N VAL A 86 -1.60 -11.18 12.75
CA VAL A 86 -0.71 -12.24 12.31
C VAL A 86 0.44 -12.34 13.31
N ARG A 87 0.73 -13.56 13.78
CA ARG A 87 1.98 -13.86 14.52
C ARG A 87 3.17 -13.31 13.72
N PRO A 88 4.32 -12.99 14.35
CA PRO A 88 5.47 -12.48 13.61
C PRO A 88 5.82 -13.44 12.47
N LEU A 89 5.50 -13.09 11.22
CA LEU A 89 5.76 -13.91 10.02
C LEU A 89 7.25 -14.22 9.88
N THR A 90 8.09 -13.42 10.51
CA THR A 90 9.52 -13.66 10.71
C THR A 90 9.81 -15.00 11.39
N CYS A 91 9.04 -15.40 12.41
CA CYS A 91 9.19 -16.69 13.07
C CYS A 91 8.89 -17.84 12.10
N ILE A 92 7.74 -17.78 11.41
CA ILE A 92 7.36 -18.80 10.43
C ILE A 92 8.41 -18.91 9.31
N LEU A 93 8.91 -17.77 8.83
CA LEU A 93 9.99 -17.75 7.85
C LEU A 93 11.30 -18.37 8.38
N ASN A 94 11.63 -18.19 9.66
CA ASN A 94 12.80 -18.85 10.26
C ASN A 94 12.60 -20.37 10.30
N ASP A 95 11.42 -20.80 10.75
CA ASP A 95 11.12 -22.22 10.96
C ASP A 95 11.07 -23.00 9.64
N LEU A 96 10.59 -22.36 8.57
CA LEU A 96 10.49 -22.97 7.23
C LEU A 96 11.75 -22.81 6.37
N GLN A 97 12.70 -21.94 6.75
CA GLN A 97 13.93 -21.73 5.97
C GLN A 97 14.70 -23.03 5.67
N PRO A 98 14.89 -23.97 6.63
CA PRO A 98 15.60 -25.22 6.35
C PRO A 98 14.92 -26.09 5.29
N ILE A 99 13.60 -25.97 5.12
CA ILE A 99 12.84 -26.68 4.08
C ILE A 99 13.12 -26.05 2.71
N LEU A 100 13.17 -24.71 2.65
CA LEU A 100 13.50 -23.98 1.43
C LEU A 100 14.94 -24.27 0.97
N ASP A 101 15.88 -24.36 1.90
CA ASP A 101 17.30 -24.61 1.61
C ASP A 101 17.55 -26.04 1.10
N LYS A 102 16.77 -27.03 1.55
CA LYS A 102 16.86 -28.43 1.07
C LYS A 102 16.51 -28.57 -0.41
N ASN A 103 15.69 -27.68 -0.96
CA ASN A 103 15.30 -27.73 -2.36
C ASN A 103 16.23 -26.84 -3.19
N THR A 104 17.09 -27.47 -4.01
CA THR A 104 18.10 -26.77 -4.81
C THR A 104 17.52 -25.75 -5.79
N SER A 105 16.33 -26.01 -6.34
CA SER A 105 15.64 -25.08 -7.24
C SER A 105 15.15 -23.84 -6.50
N LEU A 106 14.52 -24.02 -5.33
CA LEU A 106 14.02 -22.90 -4.51
C LEU A 106 15.15 -22.10 -3.88
N SER A 107 16.18 -22.76 -3.37
CA SER A 107 17.37 -22.11 -2.82
C SER A 107 18.04 -21.21 -3.85
N LYS A 108 18.22 -21.72 -5.09
CA LYS A 108 18.77 -20.93 -6.20
C LYS A 108 17.85 -19.79 -6.64
N ALA A 109 16.53 -20.01 -6.66
CA ALA A 109 15.56 -18.98 -7.05
C ALA A 109 15.43 -17.85 -6.03
N LEU A 110 15.60 -18.14 -4.74
CA LEU A 110 15.44 -17.15 -3.66
C LEU A 110 16.76 -16.44 -3.28
N GLY A 111 17.91 -17.03 -3.63
CA GLY A 111 19.27 -16.57 -3.30
C GLY A 111 19.64 -16.74 -1.81
N GLY A 112 18.64 -16.67 -0.94
CA GLY A 112 18.73 -16.94 0.48
C GLY A 112 17.39 -16.72 1.15
N ARG A 113 17.40 -16.43 2.46
CA ARG A 113 16.16 -16.16 3.20
C ARG A 113 15.42 -14.95 2.62
N PRO A 114 14.13 -15.11 2.26
CA PRO A 114 13.33 -14.00 1.77
C PRO A 114 13.22 -12.85 2.77
N ILE A 115 13.23 -11.62 2.27
CA ILE A 115 13.00 -10.43 3.08
C ILE A 115 11.49 -10.24 3.23
N LEU A 116 10.99 -10.31 4.46
CA LEU A 116 9.58 -10.02 4.73
C LEU A 116 9.31 -8.54 4.48
N THR A 117 8.48 -8.26 3.49
CA THR A 117 8.04 -6.91 3.14
C THR A 117 6.54 -6.82 3.30
N CYS A 118 6.06 -5.86 4.09
CA CYS A 118 4.64 -5.67 4.31
C CYS A 118 4.12 -4.48 3.49
N ARG A 119 3.13 -4.70 2.63
CA ARG A 119 2.36 -3.63 1.99
C ARG A 119 1.23 -3.14 2.89
N GLN A 120 0.87 -1.87 2.75
CA GLN A 120 -0.26 -1.29 3.46
C GLN A 120 -1.57 -2.01 3.07
N PRO A 121 -2.46 -2.34 4.04
CA PRO A 121 -3.79 -2.86 3.73
C PRO A 121 -4.63 -1.79 3.00
N PRO A 122 -5.68 -2.19 2.27
CA PRO A 122 -6.58 -1.24 1.61
C PRO A 122 -7.16 -0.29 2.65
N ASN A 123 -7.07 1.02 2.37
CA ASN A 123 -7.66 2.04 3.23
C ASN A 123 -9.18 2.09 3.06
N LEU A 124 -9.87 2.80 3.95
CA LEU A 124 -11.33 2.90 3.94
C LEU A 124 -11.85 3.42 2.59
N LYS A 125 -11.17 4.41 1.99
CA LYS A 125 -11.49 4.92 0.65
C LYS A 125 -11.45 3.80 -0.38
N HIS A 126 -10.40 2.98 -0.40
CA HIS A 126 -10.26 1.86 -1.32
C HIS A 126 -11.38 0.85 -1.12
N ILE A 127 -11.69 0.49 0.13
CA ILE A 127 -12.77 -0.45 0.47
C ILE A 127 -14.14 0.08 0.03
N LEU A 128 -14.42 1.37 0.26
CA LEU A 128 -15.74 1.98 0.03
C LEU A 128 -15.96 2.51 -1.39
N MET A 129 -14.92 2.95 -2.10
CA MET A 129 -15.03 3.56 -3.44
C MET A 129 -14.91 2.55 -4.58
N HIS A 130 -15.02 1.25 -4.31
CA HIS A 130 -15.26 0.31 -5.39
C HIS A 130 -16.66 0.54 -5.96
N THR A 131 -16.78 1.44 -6.94
CA THR A 131 -17.84 1.35 -7.93
C THR A 131 -17.60 0.05 -8.67
N ARG A 132 -18.16 -1.04 -8.16
CA ARG A 132 -18.45 -2.18 -9.02
C ARG A 132 -19.46 -1.66 -10.02
N LEU A 133 -18.97 -1.07 -11.12
CA LEU A 133 -19.69 -1.17 -12.38
C LEU A 133 -19.66 -2.67 -12.63
N GLU A 134 -20.69 -3.35 -12.15
CA GLU A 134 -21.03 -4.64 -12.69
C GLU A 134 -21.18 -4.37 -14.17
N ASN A 135 -20.13 -4.67 -14.95
CA ASN A 135 -20.30 -5.15 -16.30
C ASN A 135 -21.03 -6.47 -16.13
N SER A 136 -22.30 -6.37 -15.76
CA SER A 136 -23.25 -7.41 -16.01
C SER A 136 -23.06 -7.67 -17.49
N ASN A 137 -22.68 -8.89 -17.83
CA ASN A 137 -22.93 -9.41 -19.15
C ASN A 137 -24.46 -9.48 -19.27
N MET A 138 -25.13 -8.32 -19.26
CA MET A 138 -26.54 -8.22 -19.49
C MET A 138 -26.71 -8.69 -20.93
N ASN A 139 -27.62 -9.64 -21.08
CA ASN A 139 -28.12 -10.06 -22.37
C ASN A 139 -28.86 -8.88 -22.98
N ASN A 140 -28.09 -7.91 -23.47
CA ASN A 140 -28.54 -6.65 -24.04
C ASN A 140 -29.20 -6.94 -25.37
N GLY A 141 -30.34 -6.30 -25.61
CA GLY A 141 -31.15 -6.54 -26.78
C GLY A 141 -32.61 -6.76 -26.43
N THR A 142 -33.37 -6.98 -27.49
CA THR A 142 -34.80 -7.26 -27.46
C THR A 142 -35.01 -8.77 -27.57
N LYS A 143 -35.84 -9.35 -26.71
CA LYS A 143 -36.21 -10.78 -26.77
C LYS A 143 -37.63 -11.05 -26.28
N PRO A 144 -38.28 -12.11 -26.78
CA PRO A 144 -39.58 -12.53 -26.26
C PRO A 144 -39.51 -12.90 -24.79
N CYS A 145 -40.59 -12.63 -24.05
CA CYS A 145 -40.68 -12.98 -22.62
C CYS A 145 -41.06 -14.46 -22.39
N HIS A 146 -41.44 -15.19 -23.44
CA HIS A 146 -41.83 -16.61 -23.42
C HIS A 146 -42.96 -17.00 -22.44
N LYS A 147 -43.78 -16.05 -22.00
CA LYS A 147 -44.98 -16.35 -21.19
C LYS A 147 -46.06 -16.98 -22.09
N ALA A 148 -46.73 -18.02 -21.60
CA ALA A 148 -47.68 -18.84 -22.36
C ALA A 148 -48.86 -18.04 -22.97
N GLN A 149 -49.25 -16.91 -22.36
CA GLN A 149 -50.38 -16.08 -22.80
C GLN A 149 -49.94 -14.75 -23.46
N CYS A 150 -48.66 -14.58 -23.76
CA CYS A 150 -48.17 -13.31 -24.32
C CYS A 150 -48.44 -13.23 -25.83
N LEU A 151 -49.43 -12.41 -26.21
CA LEU A 151 -49.77 -12.14 -27.61
C LEU A 151 -48.74 -11.26 -28.34
N LEU A 152 -47.84 -10.58 -27.61
CA LEU A 152 -46.80 -9.70 -28.17
C LEU A 152 -45.50 -10.44 -28.55
N CYS A 153 -45.29 -11.65 -28.01
CA CYS A 153 -44.09 -12.45 -28.30
C CYS A 153 -43.87 -12.76 -29.79
N PRO A 154 -44.91 -13.03 -30.61
CA PRO A 154 -44.73 -13.23 -32.05
C PRO A 154 -44.36 -11.96 -32.82
N HIS A 155 -44.66 -10.79 -32.27
CA HIS A 155 -44.48 -9.50 -32.94
C HIS A 155 -43.22 -8.75 -32.50
N ILE A 156 -42.53 -9.22 -31.47
CA ILE A 156 -41.31 -8.57 -30.98
C ILE A 156 -40.14 -8.86 -31.93
N TYR A 157 -39.49 -7.79 -32.40
CA TYR A 157 -38.20 -7.93 -33.05
C TYR A 157 -37.17 -8.41 -32.03
N SER A 158 -36.38 -9.43 -32.38
CA SER A 158 -35.32 -9.95 -31.51
C SER A 158 -33.96 -9.56 -32.07
N GLY A 159 -33.22 -8.75 -31.33
CA GLY A 159 -31.88 -8.35 -31.73
C GLY A 159 -31.25 -7.31 -30.83
N ASN A 160 -29.95 -7.10 -31.06
CA ASN A 160 -29.13 -6.21 -30.22
C ASN A 160 -28.88 -4.86 -30.92
N THR A 161 -29.38 -4.69 -32.15
CA THR A 161 -29.22 -3.44 -32.91
C THR A 161 -30.50 -3.04 -33.64
N ILE A 162 -30.75 -1.74 -33.70
CA ILE A 162 -31.85 -1.13 -34.45
C ILE A 162 -31.24 -0.31 -35.60
N LYS A 163 -31.76 -0.49 -36.81
CA LYS A 163 -31.38 0.30 -37.99
C LYS A 163 -32.37 1.45 -38.17
N ARG A 164 -31.87 2.69 -38.27
CA ARG A 164 -32.68 3.85 -38.66
C ARG A 164 -32.76 3.98 -40.20
N PRO A 165 -33.72 4.73 -40.74
CA PRO A 165 -33.84 5.01 -42.19
C PRO A 165 -32.55 5.57 -42.82
N ASN A 166 -31.73 6.29 -42.04
CA ASN A 166 -30.45 6.84 -42.48
C ASN A 166 -29.29 5.83 -42.45
N ASN A 167 -29.57 4.52 -42.39
CA ASN A 167 -28.59 3.42 -42.27
C ASN A 167 -27.68 3.43 -41.02
N VAL A 168 -27.93 4.31 -40.06
CA VAL A 168 -27.20 4.31 -38.78
C VAL A 168 -27.71 3.19 -37.88
N LYS A 169 -26.79 2.35 -37.39
CA LYS A 169 -27.06 1.26 -36.44
C LYS A 169 -26.89 1.75 -35.01
N TYR A 170 -27.87 1.53 -34.16
CA TYR A 170 -27.78 1.79 -32.72
C TYR A 170 -27.78 0.47 -31.95
N SER A 171 -26.82 0.31 -31.03
CA SER A 171 -26.75 -0.86 -30.14
C SER A 171 -27.66 -0.67 -28.93
N ILE A 172 -28.52 -1.64 -28.67
CA ILE A 172 -29.41 -1.64 -27.51
C ILE A 172 -28.56 -1.99 -26.29
N LYS A 173 -28.56 -1.13 -25.28
CA LYS A 173 -27.78 -1.31 -24.04
C LYS A 173 -28.55 -2.04 -22.94
N ASP A 174 -29.87 -2.07 -23.04
CA ASP A 174 -30.75 -2.66 -22.04
C ASP A 174 -31.28 -4.03 -22.49
N ASN A 175 -31.79 -4.81 -21.54
CA ASN A 175 -32.50 -6.05 -21.81
C ASN A 175 -34.02 -5.76 -21.85
N VAL A 176 -34.61 -5.70 -23.04
CA VAL A 176 -36.01 -5.33 -23.27
C VAL A 176 -36.81 -6.57 -23.67
N THR A 177 -37.99 -6.76 -23.07
CA THR A 177 -38.89 -7.88 -23.36
C THR A 177 -40.32 -7.42 -23.60
N CYS A 178 -41.21 -8.32 -24.01
CA CYS A 178 -42.65 -8.03 -24.18
C CYS A 178 -43.37 -7.58 -22.89
N SER A 179 -42.71 -7.64 -21.73
CA SER A 179 -43.26 -7.14 -20.45
C SER A 179 -42.63 -5.81 -20.01
N SER A 180 -41.72 -5.25 -20.81
CA SER A 180 -41.14 -3.93 -20.55
C SER A 180 -42.15 -2.82 -20.86
N THR A 181 -42.07 -1.71 -20.12
CA THR A 181 -42.92 -0.53 -20.33
C THR A 181 -42.64 0.12 -21.69
N ASN A 182 -43.67 0.66 -22.34
CA ASN A 182 -43.60 1.37 -23.63
C ASN A 182 -43.15 0.51 -24.82
N VAL A 183 -43.44 -0.79 -24.79
CA VAL A 183 -43.37 -1.68 -25.97
C VAL A 183 -44.77 -1.69 -26.60
N ILE A 184 -44.89 -1.11 -27.81
CA ILE A 184 -46.13 -1.11 -28.62
C ILE A 184 -46.02 -2.22 -29.67
#